data_AF-A0A0Q0UZN5-F1
#
_entry.id   AF-A0A0Q0UZN5-F1
#
_cell.length_a   1.000
_cell.length_b   1.000
_cell.length_c   1.000
_cell.angle_alpha   90.00
_cell.angle_beta   90.00
_cell.angle_gamma   90.00
#
_symmetry.space_group_name_H-M   'P 1'
#
loop_
_entity.id
_entity.type
_entity.pdbx_description
1 polymer ?
#
loop_
_entity_poly.entity_id
_entity_poly.type
_entity_poly.pdbx_seq_one_letter_code
_entity_poly.pdbx_strand_id
1 'polypeptide(L)'
;MKNKQILILGITTLFISFAGLSNAQQAPKPVPVEVLKTREALLKETTKLNGLKIKLANAEAQTQKLEKNIATANERVVKSTKESKDLSAKMTANAGDQKVAKKAKSAAKSLYNDTKKAHQLADDLKSNQKNIASLKTSIEKLKVKIAKMDQQLKFSETKTVK
;
A
#
# COMPACT_ATOMS: atom_id res chain seq x y z
N MET A 1 -20.51 21.56 -61.77
CA MET A 1 -21.16 22.88 -61.79
C MET A 1 -21.61 23.23 -60.37
N LYS A 2 -21.37 24.48 -59.98
CA LYS A 2 -21.40 25.01 -58.62
C LYS A 2 -22.84 25.23 -58.12
N ASN A 3 -23.20 24.69 -56.96
CA ASN A 3 -24.31 25.17 -56.13
C ASN A 3 -23.74 25.40 -54.72
N LYS A 4 -23.31 26.61 -54.36
CA LYS A 4 -24.11 27.78 -53.93
C LYS A 4 -25.02 27.47 -52.74
N GLN A 5 -24.49 27.81 -51.55
CA GLN A 5 -25.05 28.78 -50.58
C GLN A 5 -24.89 28.26 -49.15
N ILE A 6 -23.81 28.72 -48.52
CA ILE A 6 -23.65 28.78 -47.08
C ILE A 6 -24.64 29.85 -46.60
N LEU A 7 -25.68 29.45 -45.87
CA LEU A 7 -26.56 30.37 -45.17
C LEU A 7 -26.24 30.29 -43.67
N ILE A 8 -25.53 31.31 -43.20
CA ILE A 8 -25.39 31.69 -41.79
C ILE A 8 -26.73 32.27 -41.37
N LEU A 9 -27.44 31.68 -40.40
CA LEU A 9 -28.45 32.38 -39.57
C LEU A 9 -28.96 31.45 -38.47
N GLY A 10 -28.69 31.80 -37.21
CA GLY A 10 -29.25 31.07 -36.07
C GLY A 10 -28.55 31.31 -34.73
N ILE A 11 -28.14 32.55 -34.44
CA ILE A 11 -27.77 32.97 -33.08
C ILE A 11 -29.04 32.81 -32.22
N THR A 12 -29.06 31.80 -31.35
CA THR A 12 -30.08 31.67 -30.31
C THR A 12 -29.41 31.99 -28.98
N THR A 13 -29.23 33.28 -28.73
CA THR A 13 -28.90 33.84 -27.42
C THR A 13 -30.08 33.57 -26.48
N LEU A 14 -29.96 32.52 -25.66
CA LEU A 14 -30.84 32.30 -24.53
C LEU A 14 -30.54 33.37 -23.47
N PHE A 15 -31.29 34.46 -23.53
CA PHE A 15 -31.41 35.44 -22.45
C PHE A 15 -32.01 34.73 -21.22
N ILE A 16 -31.16 34.26 -20.31
CA ILE A 16 -31.60 33.91 -18.96
C ILE A 16 -31.69 35.22 -18.18
N SER A 17 -32.85 35.86 -18.29
CA SER A 17 -33.29 36.89 -17.35
C SER A 17 -33.57 36.22 -16.00
N PHE A 18 -32.54 36.03 -15.17
CA PHE A 18 -32.74 35.74 -13.77
C PHE A 18 -32.94 37.08 -13.05
N ALA A 19 -34.20 37.47 -12.93
CA ALA A 19 -34.66 38.50 -12.03
C ALA A 19 -34.09 38.24 -10.62
N GLY A 20 -33.70 39.32 -9.95
CA GLY A 20 -33.01 39.30 -8.67
C GLY A 20 -33.65 38.39 -7.63
N LEU A 21 -32.95 37.30 -7.31
CA LEU A 21 -32.95 36.76 -5.96
C LEU A 21 -31.89 37.53 -5.18
N SER A 22 -32.34 38.63 -4.59
CA SER A 22 -31.70 39.23 -3.42
C SER A 22 -31.76 38.21 -2.28
N ASN A 23 -30.96 37.14 -2.36
CA ASN A 23 -30.57 36.40 -1.18
C ASN A 23 -29.71 37.37 -0.38
N ALA A 24 -30.35 38.10 0.54
CA ALA A 24 -29.66 38.74 1.64
C ALA A 24 -28.70 37.70 2.19
N GLN A 25 -27.41 37.93 1.96
CA GLN A 25 -26.35 37.06 2.39
C GLN A 25 -26.36 37.13 3.92
N GLN A 26 -27.16 36.28 4.54
CA GLN A 26 -27.20 36.13 6.00
C GLN A 26 -25.75 35.90 6.41
N ALA A 27 -25.21 36.79 7.23
CA ALA A 27 -23.88 36.63 7.79
C ALA A 27 -23.78 35.19 8.34
N PRO A 28 -22.71 34.43 8.01
CA PRO A 28 -22.62 33.04 8.40
C PRO A 28 -22.84 32.94 9.91
N LYS A 29 -23.88 32.21 10.33
CA LYS A 29 -24.15 31.98 11.74
C LYS A 29 -22.87 31.43 12.39
N PRO A 30 -22.42 31.97 13.53
CA PRO A 30 -21.19 31.52 14.16
C PRO A 30 -21.29 30.02 14.46
N VAL A 31 -20.37 29.24 13.89
CA VAL A 31 -20.28 27.79 14.13
C VAL A 31 -19.77 27.58 15.56
N PRO A 32 -20.42 26.74 16.38
CA PRO A 32 -19.95 26.48 17.74
C PRO A 32 -18.53 25.95 17.76
N VAL A 33 -17.75 26.36 18.76
CA VAL A 33 -16.34 25.95 18.94
C VAL A 33 -16.23 24.42 19.06
N GLU A 34 -17.23 23.76 19.64
CA GLU A 34 -17.32 22.31 19.78
C GLU A 34 -17.41 21.60 18.43
N VAL A 35 -18.14 22.18 17.47
CA VAL A 35 -18.23 21.65 16.09
C VAL A 35 -16.88 21.81 15.40
N LEU A 36 -16.20 22.94 15.57
CA LEU A 36 -14.87 23.17 15.01
C LEU A 36 -13.82 22.20 15.59
N LYS A 37 -13.81 22.00 16.91
CA LYS A 37 -12.95 21.01 17.59
C LYS A 37 -13.19 19.59 17.08
N THR A 38 -14.45 19.23 16.86
CA THR A 38 -14.82 17.90 16.33
C THR A 38 -14.36 17.73 14.89
N ARG A 39 -14.51 18.75 14.04
CA ARG A 39 -13.98 18.76 12.66
C ARG A 39 -12.45 18.63 12.64
N GLU A 40 -11.75 19.35 13.50
CA GLU A 40 -10.30 19.26 13.63
C GLU A 40 -9.86 17.84 14.04
N ALA A 41 -10.53 17.26 15.03
CA ALA A 41 -10.27 15.89 15.45
C ALA A 41 -10.55 14.87 14.32
N LEU A 42 -11.64 15.06 13.56
CA LEU A 42 -11.99 14.22 12.40
C LEU A 42 -10.93 14.30 11.31
N LEU A 43 -10.42 15.51 11.01
CA LEU A 43 -9.32 15.72 10.07
C LEU A 43 -8.05 15.01 10.54
N LYS A 44 -7.68 15.15 11.82
CA LYS A 44 -6.51 14.46 12.40
C LYS A 44 -6.62 12.95 12.26
N GLU A 45 -7.76 12.36 12.57
CA GLU A 45 -7.96 10.91 12.42
C GLU A 45 -7.98 10.48 10.94
N THR A 46 -8.55 11.29 10.04
CA THR A 46 -8.52 11.02 8.59
C THR A 46 -7.10 11.07 8.02
N THR A 47 -6.27 12.01 8.47
CA THR A 47 -4.86 12.08 8.09
C THR A 47 -4.10 10.83 8.57
N LYS A 48 -4.34 10.38 9.80
CA LYS A 48 -3.76 9.12 10.30
C LYS A 48 -4.22 7.92 9.46
N LEU A 49 -5.49 7.87 9.06
CA LEU A 49 -6.03 6.82 8.20
C LEU A 49 -5.29 6.77 6.85
N ASN A 50 -5.06 7.92 6.23
CA ASN A 50 -4.30 8.00 4.99
C ASN A 50 -2.85 7.55 5.20
N GLY A 51 -2.21 7.95 6.29
CA GLY A 51 -0.87 7.47 6.66
C GLY A 51 -0.80 5.96 6.84
N LEU A 52 -1.79 5.34 7.48
CA LEU A 52 -1.87 3.88 7.61
C LEU A 52 -2.10 3.18 6.26
N LYS A 53 -2.93 3.74 5.37
CA LYS A 53 -3.14 3.21 4.01
C LYS A 53 -1.86 3.25 3.18
N ILE A 54 -1.08 4.33 3.28
CA ILE A 54 0.23 4.43 2.61
C ILE A 54 1.18 3.36 3.15
N LYS A 55 1.24 3.18 4.48
CA LYS A 55 2.05 2.11 5.09
C LYS A 55 1.63 0.72 4.63
N LEU A 56 0.32 0.47 4.50
CA LEU A 56 -0.22 -0.79 3.99
C LEU A 56 0.23 -1.03 2.55
N ALA A 57 0.06 -0.05 1.65
CA ALA A 57 0.49 -0.17 0.26
C ALA A 57 1.99 -0.44 0.15
N ASN A 58 2.81 0.23 0.96
CA ASN A 58 4.25 -0.01 1.02
C ASN A 58 4.59 -1.43 1.50
N ALA A 59 3.90 -1.94 2.51
CA ALA A 59 4.09 -3.31 2.99
C ALA A 59 3.66 -4.35 1.96
N GLU A 60 2.57 -4.11 1.23
CA GLU A 60 2.13 -4.98 0.12
C GLU A 60 3.15 -4.97 -1.03
N ALA A 61 3.71 -3.82 -1.39
CA ALA A 61 4.81 -3.75 -2.37
C ALA A 61 6.07 -4.48 -1.89
N GLN A 62 6.41 -4.39 -0.60
CA GLN A 62 7.52 -5.16 -0.01
C GLN A 62 7.29 -6.67 -0.08
N THR A 63 6.04 -7.13 0.00
CA THR A 63 5.69 -8.56 -0.14
C THR A 63 6.15 -9.09 -1.50
N GLN A 64 5.81 -8.40 -2.59
CA GLN A 64 6.20 -8.77 -3.95
C GLN A 64 7.73 -8.83 -4.10
N LYS A 65 8.45 -7.87 -3.50
CA LYS A 65 9.92 -7.85 -3.50
C LYS A 65 10.50 -9.05 -2.73
N LEU A 66 9.95 -9.36 -1.55
CA LEU A 66 10.39 -10.48 -0.74
C LEU A 66 10.13 -11.82 -1.45
N GLU A 67 8.97 -11.99 -2.07
CA GLU A 67 8.65 -13.20 -2.86
C GLU A 67 9.64 -13.42 -4.00
N LYS A 68 9.97 -12.35 -4.76
CA LYS A 68 11.00 -12.43 -5.82
C LYS A 68 12.38 -12.81 -5.26
N ASN A 69 12.76 -12.24 -4.12
CA ASN A 69 14.02 -12.54 -3.47
C ASN A 69 14.07 -13.98 -2.95
N ILE A 70 12.97 -14.50 -2.41
CA ILE A 70 12.84 -15.90 -1.98
C ILE A 70 12.98 -16.83 -3.18
N ALA A 71 12.31 -16.55 -4.30
CA ALA A 71 12.45 -17.35 -5.51
C ALA A 71 13.91 -17.42 -5.98
N THR A 72 14.58 -16.26 -6.04
CA THR A 72 16.01 -16.18 -6.40
C THR A 72 16.90 -16.93 -5.40
N ALA A 73 16.60 -16.84 -4.09
CA ALA A 73 17.35 -17.56 -3.06
C ALA A 73 17.16 -19.07 -3.17
N ASN A 74 15.95 -19.53 -3.45
CA ASN A 74 15.64 -20.95 -3.66
C ASN A 74 16.38 -21.51 -4.88
N GLU A 75 16.44 -20.78 -5.99
CA GLU A 75 17.25 -21.17 -7.16
C GLU A 75 18.73 -21.34 -6.81
N ARG A 76 19.28 -20.43 -5.99
CA ARG A 76 20.67 -20.54 -5.50
C ARG A 76 20.84 -21.76 -4.60
N VAL A 77 19.92 -22.02 -3.68
CA VAL A 77 19.95 -23.22 -2.83
C VAL A 77 19.96 -24.49 -3.67
N VAL A 78 19.12 -24.58 -4.71
CA VAL A 78 19.09 -25.73 -5.62
C VAL A 78 20.44 -25.91 -6.32
N LYS A 79 21.02 -24.82 -6.86
CA LYS A 79 22.33 -24.85 -7.51
C LYS A 79 23.44 -25.29 -6.54
N SER A 80 23.51 -24.68 -5.36
CA SER A 80 24.50 -24.99 -4.33
C SER A 80 24.33 -26.40 -3.78
N THR A 81 23.10 -26.93 -3.73
CA THR A 81 22.82 -28.32 -3.36
C THR A 81 23.39 -29.29 -4.37
N LYS A 82 23.17 -29.01 -5.67
CA LYS A 82 23.71 -29.82 -6.76
C LYS A 82 25.25 -29.81 -6.74
N GLU A 83 25.86 -28.64 -6.64
CA GLU A 83 27.33 -28.51 -6.58
C GLU A 83 27.91 -29.23 -5.35
N SER A 84 27.29 -29.06 -4.19
CA SER A 84 27.73 -29.73 -2.96
C SER A 84 27.60 -31.25 -3.08
N LYS A 85 26.54 -31.77 -3.71
CA LYS A 85 26.34 -33.20 -3.96
C LYS A 85 27.41 -33.74 -4.91
N ASP A 86 27.67 -33.04 -6.02
CA ASP A 86 28.65 -33.45 -7.02
C ASP A 86 30.07 -33.46 -6.45
N LEU A 87 30.45 -32.45 -5.66
CA LEU A 87 31.75 -32.40 -5.00
C LEU A 87 31.87 -33.42 -3.86
N SER A 88 30.79 -33.70 -3.14
CA SER A 88 30.75 -34.77 -2.14
C SER A 88 31.00 -36.14 -2.80
N ALA A 89 30.32 -36.44 -3.90
CA ALA A 89 30.55 -37.67 -4.66
C ALA A 89 31.99 -37.79 -5.17
N LYS A 90 32.58 -36.70 -5.68
CA LYS A 90 33.99 -36.66 -6.09
C LYS A 90 34.94 -36.88 -4.91
N MET A 91 34.62 -36.34 -3.74
CA MET A 91 35.41 -36.54 -2.52
C MET A 91 35.40 -38.01 -2.09
N THR A 92 34.25 -38.67 -2.15
CA THR A 92 34.14 -40.11 -1.87
C THR A 92 34.94 -40.94 -2.88
N ALA A 93 34.88 -40.60 -4.16
CA ALA A 93 35.62 -41.31 -5.21
C ALA A 93 37.15 -41.10 -5.15
N ASN A 94 37.60 -39.97 -4.60
CA ASN A 94 39.03 -39.61 -4.47
C ASN A 94 39.40 -39.50 -2.99
N ALA A 95 39.09 -40.53 -2.20
CA ALA A 95 39.36 -40.55 -0.78
C ALA A 95 40.86 -40.31 -0.51
N GLY A 96 41.16 -39.33 0.33
CA GLY A 96 42.54 -38.89 0.63
C GLY A 96 43.02 -37.67 -0.16
N ASP A 97 42.32 -37.25 -1.22
CA ASP A 97 42.63 -36.00 -1.91
C ASP A 97 42.17 -34.77 -1.09
N GLN A 98 43.13 -34.12 -0.43
CA GLN A 98 42.87 -32.92 0.38
C GLN A 98 42.30 -31.75 -0.42
N LYS A 99 42.63 -31.61 -1.70
CA LYS A 99 42.13 -30.50 -2.54
C LYS A 99 40.65 -30.68 -2.85
N VAL A 100 40.24 -31.91 -3.15
CA VAL A 100 38.82 -32.24 -3.37
C VAL A 100 38.04 -32.09 -2.07
N ALA A 101 38.58 -32.54 -0.93
CA ALA A 101 37.95 -32.37 0.37
C ALA A 101 37.74 -30.88 0.74
N LYS A 102 38.74 -30.03 0.49
CA LYS A 102 38.62 -28.56 0.70
C LYS A 102 37.51 -27.95 -0.17
N LYS A 103 37.41 -28.36 -1.45
CA LYS A 103 36.35 -27.89 -2.35
C LYS A 103 34.97 -28.33 -1.88
N ALA A 104 34.80 -29.60 -1.52
CA ALA A 104 33.54 -30.13 -0.99
C ALA A 104 33.10 -29.41 0.29
N LYS A 105 34.04 -29.15 1.22
CA LYS A 105 33.78 -28.36 2.44
C LYS A 105 33.36 -26.92 2.11
N SER A 106 34.00 -26.29 1.14
CA SER A 106 33.63 -24.94 0.70
C SER A 106 32.23 -24.91 0.11
N ALA A 107 31.88 -25.87 -0.74
CA ALA A 107 30.55 -25.96 -1.34
C ALA A 107 29.47 -26.21 -0.30
N ALA A 108 29.72 -27.09 0.68
CA ALA A 108 28.81 -27.31 1.80
C ALA A 108 28.60 -26.04 2.63
N LYS A 109 29.66 -25.25 2.86
CA LYS A 109 29.56 -23.95 3.56
C LYS A 109 28.74 -22.93 2.75
N SER A 110 28.94 -22.87 1.44
CA SER A 110 28.14 -22.01 0.55
C SER A 110 26.66 -22.40 0.59
N LEU A 111 26.36 -23.70 0.47
CA LEU A 111 25.00 -24.23 0.59
C LEU A 111 24.33 -23.85 1.91
N TYR A 112 25.06 -24.01 3.03
CA TYR A 112 24.56 -23.61 4.34
C TYR A 112 24.19 -22.12 4.38
N ASN A 113 25.08 -21.25 3.86
CA ASN A 113 24.84 -19.81 3.84
C ASN A 113 23.66 -19.42 2.94
N ASP A 114 23.51 -20.07 1.78
CA ASP A 114 22.39 -19.81 0.87
C ASP A 114 21.06 -20.26 1.49
N THR A 115 21.05 -21.43 2.14
CA THR A 115 19.87 -21.96 2.84
C THR A 115 19.47 -21.05 4.01
N LYS A 116 20.46 -20.58 4.78
CA LYS A 116 20.23 -19.61 5.86
C LYS A 116 19.60 -18.31 5.34
N LYS A 117 20.09 -17.78 4.22
CA LYS A 117 19.51 -16.56 3.61
C LYS A 117 18.08 -16.80 3.12
N ALA A 118 17.79 -17.95 2.51
CA ALA A 118 16.44 -18.31 2.09
C ALA A 118 15.47 -18.35 3.29
N HIS A 119 15.90 -18.95 4.42
CA HIS A 119 15.11 -18.94 5.66
C HIS A 119 14.88 -17.53 6.21
N GLN A 120 15.91 -16.70 6.27
CA GLN A 120 15.78 -15.31 6.73
C GLN A 120 14.76 -14.53 5.89
N LEU A 121 14.80 -14.68 4.56
CA LEU A 121 13.83 -14.04 3.68
C LEU A 121 12.40 -14.57 3.89
N ALA A 122 12.23 -15.86 4.18
CA ALA A 122 10.94 -16.43 4.52
C ALA A 122 10.40 -15.89 5.85
N ASP A 123 11.26 -15.71 6.85
CA ASP A 123 10.90 -15.09 8.14
C ASP A 123 10.54 -13.61 7.96
N ASP A 124 11.27 -12.88 7.13
CA ASP A 124 10.96 -11.48 6.78
C ASP A 124 9.59 -11.37 6.09
N LEU A 125 9.28 -12.28 5.15
CA LEU A 125 7.97 -12.33 4.50
C LEU A 125 6.86 -12.59 5.52
N LYS A 126 7.04 -13.56 6.41
CA LYS A 126 6.08 -13.87 7.48
C LYS A 126 5.87 -12.68 8.43
N SER A 127 6.93 -11.97 8.78
CA SER A 127 6.88 -10.76 9.59
C SER A 127 6.10 -9.65 8.89
N ASN A 128 6.38 -9.43 7.60
CA ASN A 128 5.68 -8.44 6.79
C ASN A 128 4.18 -8.76 6.64
N GLN A 129 3.81 -10.04 6.47
CA GLN A 129 2.40 -10.47 6.43
C GLN A 129 1.68 -10.18 7.76
N LYS A 130 2.33 -10.40 8.91
CA LYS A 130 1.78 -10.01 10.22
C LYS A 130 1.59 -8.49 10.33
N ASN A 131 2.55 -7.71 9.84
CA ASN A 131 2.44 -6.26 9.80
C ASN A 131 1.24 -5.80 8.94
N ILE A 132 1.05 -6.39 7.75
CA ILE A 132 -0.11 -6.13 6.88
C ILE A 132 -1.42 -6.43 7.63
N ALA A 133 -1.53 -7.56 8.32
CA ALA A 133 -2.74 -7.91 9.09
C ALA A 133 -3.02 -6.90 10.22
N SER A 134 -1.97 -6.46 10.92
CA SER A 134 -2.06 -5.44 11.97
C SER A 134 -2.49 -4.07 11.41
N LEU A 135 -1.92 -3.67 10.27
CA LEU A 135 -2.29 -2.43 9.58
C LEU A 135 -3.75 -2.46 9.11
N LYS A 136 -4.21 -3.57 8.51
CA LYS A 136 -5.61 -3.75 8.11
C LYS A 136 -6.56 -3.61 9.31
N THR A 137 -6.22 -4.26 10.42
CA THR A 137 -7.01 -4.15 11.67
C THR A 137 -7.06 -2.71 12.18
N SER A 138 -5.92 -2.01 12.17
CA SER A 138 -5.83 -0.62 12.63
C SER A 138 -6.61 0.34 11.74
N ILE A 139 -6.57 0.13 10.42
CA ILE A 139 -7.35 0.87 9.42
C ILE A 139 -8.85 0.69 9.68
N GLU A 140 -9.33 -0.54 9.87
CA GLU A 140 -10.76 -0.79 10.12
C GLU A 140 -11.24 -0.16 11.43
N LYS A 141 -10.48 -0.30 12.52
CA LYS A 141 -10.77 0.37 13.80
C LYS A 141 -10.88 1.90 13.62
N LEU A 142 -9.96 2.48 12.85
CA LEU A 142 -9.95 3.93 12.63
C LEU A 142 -11.09 4.40 11.71
N LYS A 143 -11.45 3.63 10.68
CA LYS A 143 -12.64 3.90 9.86
C LYS A 143 -13.90 3.94 10.70
N VAL A 144 -14.10 2.97 11.60
CA VAL A 144 -15.26 2.93 12.50
C VAL A 144 -15.28 4.17 13.41
N LYS A 145 -14.11 4.56 13.97
CA LYS A 145 -13.99 5.77 14.79
C LYS A 145 -14.37 7.03 14.01
N ILE A 146 -13.84 7.18 12.79
CA ILE A 146 -14.14 8.31 11.90
C ILE A 146 -15.62 8.35 11.57
N ALA A 147 -16.24 7.23 11.21
CA ALA A 147 -17.67 7.16 10.90
C ALA A 147 -18.54 7.58 12.09
N LYS A 148 -18.18 7.16 13.32
CA LYS A 148 -18.86 7.59 14.54
C LYS A 148 -18.73 9.09 14.77
N MET A 149 -17.54 9.65 14.60
CA MET A 149 -17.29 11.10 14.75
C MET A 149 -18.04 11.92 13.69
N ASP A 150 -18.05 11.46 12.44
CA ASP A 150 -18.79 12.10 11.33
C ASP A 150 -20.31 12.09 11.60
N GLN A 151 -20.84 10.98 12.10
CA GLN A 151 -22.25 10.89 12.49
C GLN A 151 -22.60 11.85 13.64
N GLN A 152 -21.75 11.93 14.66
CA GLN A 152 -21.92 12.89 15.77
C GLN A 152 -21.86 14.35 15.32
N LEU A 153 -21.00 14.66 14.34
CA LEU A 153 -20.91 15.98 13.74
C LEU A 153 -22.23 16.33 13.04
N LYS A 154 -22.75 15.44 12.19
CA LYS A 154 -24.04 15.62 11.47
C LYS A 154 -25.22 15.85 12.42
N PHE A 155 -25.27 15.12 13.52
CA PHE A 155 -26.30 15.33 14.56
C PHE A 155 -26.15 16.67 15.30
N SER A 156 -24.92 17.13 15.51
CA SER A 156 -24.67 18.41 16.20
C SER A 156 -25.02 19.60 15.30
N GLU A 157 -24.67 19.51 14.01
CA GLU A 157 -24.98 20.54 13.02
C GLU A 157 -26.49 20.67 12.77
N THR A 158 -27.22 19.55 12.71
CA THR A 158 -28.69 19.57 12.56
C THR A 158 -29.44 20.13 13.77
N LYS A 159 -28.88 20.04 14.98
CA LYS A 159 -29.47 20.66 16.19
C LYS A 159 -29.28 22.17 16.26
N THR A 160 -28.20 22.70 15.69
CA THR A 160 -27.88 24.14 15.69
C THR A 160 -28.58 24.95 14.59
N VAL A 161 -29.32 24.30 13.69
CA VAL A 161 -30.04 24.94 12.56
C VAL A 161 -31.52 25.19 12.89
N LYS A 162 -32.04 24.70 14.02
CA LYS A 162 -33.33 25.09 14.58
C LYS A 162 -33.17 26.29 15.51
#